data_AF-A0A2N2F7S9-F1
#
_entry.id   AF-A0A2N2F7S9-F1
#
_cell.length_a   1.000
_cell.length_b   1.000
_cell.length_c   1.000
_cell.angle_alpha   90.00
_cell.angle_beta   90.00
_cell.angle_gamma   90.00
#
_symmetry.space_group_name_H-M   'P 1'
#
loop_
_entity.id
_entity.type
_entity.pdbx_description
1 polymer ?
#
loop_
_entity_poly.entity_id
_entity_poly.type
_entity_poly.pdbx_seq_one_letter_code
_entity_poly.pdbx_strand_id
1 'polypeptide(L)'
;MSINPIEESIVAGAEYSNPTKPSVQEGLSSYWRRNTSTVESVELANLLGALRKITGYLGDNVGTVAYAGLAGGNDSTIIIDPDTVMGHYPVPAAQFDQVAGIAIHEALHQVVWTEHMWRCLKQDDLRMADLPRLHRLVETAEDIYIENTIRGNLGLYLAAARARHLRVSFSGRPSVDALMKLWWAITWNKNCKIADEVYTKSLVVLKELTEHLKDVAWDGGGVTQRC
;
A
#
# COMPACT_ATOMS: atom_id res chain seq x y z
N MET A 1 -60.71 -50.69 35.92
CA MET A 1 -61.12 -49.59 35.05
C MET A 1 -59.83 -48.87 34.64
N SER A 2 -59.32 -49.19 33.45
CA SER A 2 -58.05 -48.68 32.94
C SER A 2 -58.17 -47.23 32.52
N ILE A 3 -57.17 -46.42 32.88
CA ILE A 3 -56.96 -45.09 32.33
C ILE A 3 -55.46 -45.00 32.01
N ASN A 4 -55.14 -44.79 30.73
CA ASN A 4 -53.80 -44.57 30.21
C ASN A 4 -53.19 -43.26 30.74
N PRO A 5 -51.85 -43.14 30.67
CA PRO A 5 -51.33 -42.02 29.87
C PRO A 5 -50.16 -42.42 28.95
N ILE A 6 -50.37 -42.10 27.66
CA ILE A 6 -49.47 -41.49 26.68
C ILE A 6 -47.95 -41.63 26.97
N GLU A 7 -47.29 -42.55 26.26
CA GLU A 7 -45.83 -42.56 26.08
C GLU A 7 -45.41 -41.73 24.86
N GLU A 8 -44.37 -40.93 25.07
CA GLU A 8 -43.71 -40.04 24.12
C GLU A 8 -42.96 -40.81 23.02
N SER A 9 -43.26 -40.51 21.76
CA SER A 9 -42.42 -40.89 20.61
C SER A 9 -41.78 -39.64 20.04
N ILE A 10 -40.47 -39.54 20.28
CA ILE A 10 -39.53 -38.53 19.79
C ILE A 10 -39.57 -38.50 18.25
N VAL A 11 -39.98 -37.36 17.67
CA VAL A 11 -39.82 -37.06 16.24
C VAL A 11 -38.56 -36.24 16.04
N ALA A 12 -37.77 -36.67 15.06
CA ALA A 12 -36.49 -36.12 14.62
C ALA A 12 -36.45 -34.59 14.54
N GLY A 13 -35.60 -33.99 15.38
CA GLY A 13 -35.17 -32.60 15.26
C GLY A 13 -34.01 -32.52 14.28
N ALA A 14 -34.23 -31.79 13.18
CA ALA A 14 -33.22 -31.45 12.21
C ALA A 14 -32.00 -30.77 12.87
N GLU A 15 -30.81 -31.36 12.70
CA GLU A 15 -29.55 -30.67 12.95
C GLU A 15 -29.46 -29.48 11.99
N TYR A 16 -29.79 -28.29 12.49
CA TYR A 16 -29.38 -27.05 11.87
C TYR A 16 -27.85 -26.97 11.95
N SER A 17 -27.21 -27.50 10.91
CA SER A 17 -25.82 -27.23 10.57
C SER A 17 -25.69 -25.71 10.40
N ASN A 18 -25.26 -25.04 11.47
CA ASN A 18 -24.95 -23.62 11.44
C ASN A 18 -23.80 -23.45 10.44
N PRO A 19 -24.00 -22.74 9.31
CA PRO A 19 -22.89 -22.49 8.40
C PRO A 19 -21.88 -21.67 9.17
N THR A 20 -20.68 -22.23 9.31
CA THR A 20 -19.46 -21.55 9.76
C THR A 20 -19.48 -20.12 9.24
N LYS A 21 -19.71 -19.17 10.15
CA LYS A 21 -19.49 -17.75 9.90
C LYS A 21 -18.12 -17.65 9.24
N PRO A 22 -17.99 -17.05 8.04
CA PRO A 22 -16.67 -16.83 7.48
C PRO A 22 -15.88 -16.05 8.53
N SER A 23 -14.73 -16.61 8.94
CA SER A 23 -13.82 -15.99 9.89
C SER A 23 -13.63 -14.55 9.44
N VAL A 24 -14.01 -13.59 10.30
CA VAL A 24 -13.64 -12.20 10.13
C VAL A 24 -12.14 -12.23 9.93
N GLN A 25 -11.67 -11.96 8.70
CA GLN A 25 -10.25 -11.74 8.47
C GLN A 25 -9.88 -10.59 9.40
N GLU A 26 -9.27 -10.89 10.55
CA GLU A 26 -8.64 -9.89 11.38
C GLU A 26 -7.63 -9.21 10.46
N GLY A 27 -7.97 -8.01 9.98
CA GLY A 27 -7.09 -7.26 9.11
C GLY A 27 -5.75 -7.07 9.81
N LEU A 28 -4.69 -6.89 9.02
CA LEU A 28 -3.31 -6.81 9.51
C LEU A 28 -3.19 -5.75 10.62
N SER A 29 -4.03 -4.71 10.57
CA SER A 29 -4.10 -3.61 11.52
C SER A 29 -4.70 -3.90 12.89
N SER A 30 -5.25 -5.08 13.16
CA SER A 30 -5.79 -5.42 14.49
C SER A 30 -4.76 -5.22 15.61
N TYR A 31 -3.47 -5.41 15.31
CA TYR A 31 -2.34 -5.15 16.22
C TYR A 31 -2.20 -3.66 16.60
N TRP A 32 -2.37 -2.75 15.64
CA TRP A 32 -2.18 -1.31 15.83
C TRP A 32 -3.43 -0.60 16.33
N ARG A 33 -4.60 -1.11 15.95
CA ARG A 33 -5.92 -0.50 16.22
C ARG A 33 -6.56 -1.07 17.47
N ARG A 34 -5.87 -0.90 18.61
CA ARG A 34 -6.38 -1.33 19.92
C ARG A 34 -7.57 -0.51 20.42
N ASN A 35 -7.69 0.73 19.95
CA ASN A 35 -8.79 1.62 20.27
C ASN A 35 -9.60 1.89 19.01
N THR A 36 -10.89 1.56 19.04
CA THR A 36 -11.85 1.83 17.96
C THR A 36 -13.10 2.50 18.53
N SER A 37 -13.76 3.34 17.74
CA SER A 37 -14.94 4.09 18.14
C SER A 37 -15.97 4.14 17.01
N THR A 38 -17.25 4.19 17.37
CA THR A 38 -18.35 4.52 16.45
C THR A 38 -18.51 6.03 16.25
N VAL A 39 -17.91 6.84 17.13
CA VAL A 39 -17.88 8.30 17.01
C VAL A 39 -16.76 8.70 16.05
N GLU A 40 -17.13 9.32 14.93
CA GLU A 40 -16.23 9.73 13.84
C GLU A 40 -14.95 10.42 14.33
N SER A 41 -15.09 11.52 15.08
CA SER A 41 -13.94 12.32 15.52
C SER A 41 -12.96 11.54 16.39
N VAL A 42 -13.48 10.68 17.26
CA VAL A 42 -12.66 9.81 18.14
C VAL A 42 -11.99 8.72 17.32
N GLU A 43 -12.70 8.15 16.35
CA GLU A 43 -12.15 7.12 15.47
C GLU A 43 -11.02 7.68 14.61
N LEU A 44 -11.23 8.82 13.94
CA LEU A 44 -10.22 9.48 13.13
C LEU A 44 -8.97 9.84 13.97
N ALA A 45 -9.15 10.32 15.20
CA ALA A 45 -8.03 10.57 16.10
C ALA A 45 -7.25 9.29 16.46
N ASN A 46 -7.96 8.19 16.73
CA ASN A 46 -7.35 6.88 17.01
C ASN A 46 -6.59 6.34 15.78
N LEU A 47 -7.16 6.45 14.59
CA LEU A 47 -6.51 6.05 13.34
C LEU A 47 -5.24 6.84 13.10
N LEU A 48 -5.29 8.17 13.27
CA LEU A 48 -4.12 9.02 13.10
C LEU A 48 -3.01 8.66 14.10
N GLY A 49 -3.37 8.37 15.35
CA GLY A 49 -2.44 7.86 16.36
C GLY A 49 -1.83 6.50 15.98
N ALA A 50 -2.60 5.60 15.39
CA ALA A 50 -2.12 4.32 14.90
C ALA A 50 -1.16 4.48 13.71
N LEU A 51 -1.49 5.34 12.73
CA LEU A 51 -0.63 5.63 11.59
C LEU A 51 0.72 6.22 12.03
N ARG A 52 0.71 7.20 12.94
CA ARG A 52 1.95 7.78 13.50
C ARG A 52 2.82 6.76 14.20
N LYS A 53 2.21 5.79 14.91
CA LYS A 53 2.96 4.68 15.51
C LYS A 53 3.60 3.85 14.43
N ILE A 54 2.83 3.39 13.43
CA ILE A 54 3.31 2.55 12.33
C ILE A 54 4.48 3.20 11.60
N THR A 55 4.33 4.46 11.17
CA THR A 55 5.36 5.18 10.43
C THR A 55 6.58 5.49 11.29
N GLY A 56 6.40 5.71 12.60
CA GLY A 56 7.50 5.88 13.55
C GLY A 56 8.40 4.65 13.71
N TYR A 57 7.93 3.44 13.38
CA TYR A 57 8.80 2.24 13.37
C TYR A 57 9.77 2.21 12.17
N LEU A 58 9.59 3.07 11.16
CA LEU A 58 10.41 3.08 9.96
C LEU A 58 11.71 3.88 10.11
N GLY A 59 11.79 4.78 11.11
CA GLY A 59 13.00 5.51 11.46
C GLY A 59 12.76 6.97 11.87
N ASP A 60 13.81 7.62 12.36
CA ASP A 60 13.74 8.97 12.91
C ASP A 60 13.59 10.08 11.85
N ASN A 61 13.84 9.76 10.57
CA ASN A 61 13.70 10.70 9.44
C ASN A 61 12.28 10.73 8.85
N VAL A 62 11.33 10.06 9.50
CA VAL A 62 9.93 10.08 9.07
C VAL A 62 9.21 11.24 9.73
N GLY A 63 8.67 12.13 8.92
CA GLY A 63 7.89 13.25 9.39
C GLY A 63 6.51 12.84 9.91
N THR A 64 5.71 13.84 10.28
CA THR A 64 4.45 13.61 10.98
C THR A 64 3.34 13.22 10.01
N VAL A 65 2.52 12.25 10.38
CA VAL A 65 1.26 11.95 9.66
C VAL A 65 0.16 12.90 10.13
N ALA A 66 -0.56 13.50 9.18
CA ALA A 66 -1.68 14.40 9.41
C ALA A 66 -2.78 14.21 8.36
N TYR A 67 -4.02 14.56 8.70
CA TYR A 67 -5.07 14.67 7.67
C TYR A 67 -4.91 15.97 6.89
N ALA A 68 -5.35 15.95 5.63
CA ALA A 68 -5.50 17.15 4.82
C ALA A 68 -6.31 18.22 5.58
N GLY A 69 -5.83 19.47 5.57
CA GLY A 69 -6.45 20.58 6.31
C GLY A 69 -6.05 20.71 7.80
N LEU A 70 -5.36 19.72 8.39
CA LEU A 70 -4.83 19.82 9.77
C LEU A 70 -3.34 20.19 9.84
N ALA A 71 -2.59 19.99 8.75
CA ALA A 71 -1.15 20.23 8.72
C ALA A 71 -0.83 21.73 8.52
N GLY A 72 0.01 22.29 9.41
CA GLY A 72 0.82 23.45 9.07
C GLY A 72 1.94 22.98 8.14
N GLY A 73 2.08 23.64 6.98
CA GLY A 73 2.88 23.18 5.85
C GLY A 73 4.38 23.03 6.13
N ASN A 74 4.76 21.93 6.77
CA ASN A 74 6.14 21.45 6.80
C ASN A 74 6.30 20.38 5.72
N ASP A 75 7.38 20.48 4.93
CA ASP A 75 7.67 19.62 3.78
C ASP A 75 7.76 18.12 4.11
N SER A 76 7.99 17.76 5.38
CA SER A 76 8.06 16.37 5.83
C SER A 76 6.71 15.78 6.26
N THR A 77 5.59 16.50 6.13
CA THR A 77 4.30 16.00 6.63
C THR A 77 3.68 15.00 5.66
N ILE A 78 3.38 13.79 6.12
CA ILE A 78 2.64 12.78 5.34
C ILE A 78 1.15 13.11 5.44
N ILE A 79 0.57 13.54 4.32
CA ILE A 79 -0.82 13.98 4.25
C ILE A 79 -1.73 12.82 3.84
N ILE A 80 -2.70 12.51 4.70
CA ILE A 80 -3.75 11.55 4.42
C ILE A 80 -5.04 12.31 4.07
N ASP A 81 -5.63 11.97 2.93
CA ASP A 81 -6.97 12.44 2.59
C ASP A 81 -8.00 11.78 3.53
N PRO A 82 -8.73 12.55 4.36
CA PRO A 82 -9.68 11.99 5.32
C PRO A 82 -10.81 11.21 4.65
N ASP A 83 -11.19 11.54 3.41
CA ASP A 83 -12.26 10.85 2.68
C ASP A 83 -11.93 9.37 2.46
N THR A 84 -10.65 9.00 2.53
CA THR A 84 -10.20 7.60 2.41
C THR A 84 -10.60 6.71 3.58
N VAL A 85 -10.99 7.29 4.73
CA VAL A 85 -11.38 6.57 5.96
C VAL A 85 -12.74 7.00 6.50
N MET A 86 -13.39 8.01 5.92
CA MET A 86 -14.67 8.53 6.39
C MET A 86 -15.88 7.69 5.93
N GLY A 87 -17.00 7.84 6.65
CA GLY A 87 -18.31 7.36 6.25
C GLY A 87 -18.78 6.05 6.90
N HIS A 88 -17.90 5.25 7.50
CA HIS A 88 -18.28 4.05 8.25
C HIS A 88 -17.40 3.86 9.49
N TYR A 89 -18.02 3.81 10.68
CA TYR A 89 -17.31 3.76 11.95
C TYR A 89 -17.77 2.61 12.85
N PRO A 90 -16.86 1.85 13.49
CA PRO A 90 -15.40 1.96 13.35
C PRO A 90 -14.93 1.60 11.94
N VAL A 91 -13.82 2.19 11.51
CA VAL A 91 -13.35 2.02 10.13
C VAL A 91 -13.01 0.55 9.89
N PRO A 92 -13.46 -0.10 8.80
CA PRO A 92 -13.11 -1.47 8.49
C PRO A 92 -11.58 -1.71 8.47
N ALA A 93 -11.13 -2.85 8.99
CA ALA A 93 -9.71 -3.16 9.08
C ALA A 93 -9.03 -3.14 7.70
N ALA A 94 -9.67 -3.71 6.67
CA ALA A 94 -9.15 -3.69 5.30
C ALA A 94 -9.00 -2.27 4.72
N GLN A 95 -9.90 -1.35 5.06
CA GLN A 95 -9.80 0.06 4.63
C GLN A 95 -8.61 0.73 5.30
N PHE A 96 -8.42 0.50 6.61
CA PHE A 96 -7.25 1.02 7.29
C PHE A 96 -5.94 0.40 6.80
N ASP A 97 -5.91 -0.91 6.52
CA ASP A 97 -4.70 -1.59 6.02
C ASP A 97 -4.21 -0.93 4.71
N GLN A 98 -5.12 -0.49 3.85
CA GLN A 98 -4.79 0.27 2.63
C GLN A 98 -4.19 1.64 2.95
N VAL A 99 -4.79 2.37 3.88
CA VAL A 99 -4.32 3.71 4.27
C VAL A 99 -2.98 3.65 5.02
N ALA A 100 -2.80 2.62 5.86
CA ALA A 100 -1.52 2.32 6.48
C ALA A 100 -0.45 2.02 5.43
N GLY A 101 -0.79 1.27 4.38
CA GLY A 101 0.12 1.03 3.25
C GLY A 101 0.55 2.31 2.54
N ILE A 102 -0.38 3.23 2.28
CA ILE A 102 -0.07 4.55 1.70
C ILE A 102 0.86 5.33 2.64
N ALA A 103 0.53 5.42 3.93
CA ALA A 103 1.36 6.13 4.90
C ALA A 103 2.77 5.55 5.03
N ILE A 104 2.91 4.22 4.98
CA ILE A 104 4.22 3.54 4.97
C ILE A 104 4.99 3.88 3.70
N HIS A 105 4.35 3.83 2.53
CA HIS A 105 4.98 4.15 1.26
C HIS A 105 5.56 5.57 1.27
N GLU A 106 4.75 6.58 1.63
CA GLU A 106 5.20 7.98 1.74
C GLU A 106 6.30 8.16 2.79
N ALA A 107 6.19 7.50 3.94
CA ALA A 107 7.23 7.54 4.97
C ALA A 107 8.56 7.00 4.46
N LEU A 108 8.55 5.96 3.62
CA LEU A 108 9.77 5.41 3.07
C LEU A 108 10.43 6.37 2.07
N HIS A 109 9.70 7.11 1.25
CA HIS A 109 10.30 8.15 0.39
C HIS A 109 11.11 9.17 1.20
N GLN A 110 10.62 9.53 2.40
CA GLN A 110 11.36 10.40 3.31
C GLN A 110 12.61 9.74 3.89
N VAL A 111 12.60 8.42 4.09
CA VAL A 111 13.78 7.64 4.53
C VAL A 111 14.84 7.57 3.43
N VAL A 112 14.44 7.42 2.16
CA VAL A 112 15.37 7.19 1.04
C VAL A 112 15.92 8.48 0.44
N TRP A 113 15.56 9.64 1.01
CA TRP A 113 16.07 10.95 0.58
C TRP A 113 15.92 11.16 -0.94
N THR A 114 14.71 10.95 -1.47
CA THR A 114 14.34 11.22 -2.88
C THR A 114 14.93 12.54 -3.41
N GLU A 115 14.80 13.60 -2.61
CA GLU A 115 15.33 14.93 -2.93
C GLU A 115 16.85 14.98 -3.10
N HIS A 116 17.59 14.15 -2.36
CA HIS A 116 19.04 14.04 -2.50
C HIS A 116 19.40 13.36 -3.81
N MET A 117 18.74 12.24 -4.15
CA MET A 117 18.93 11.56 -5.42
C MET A 117 18.68 12.49 -6.61
N TRP A 118 17.62 13.31 -6.58
CA TRP A 118 17.34 14.29 -7.62
C TRP A 118 18.46 15.32 -7.82
N ARG A 119 19.14 15.74 -6.74
CA ARG A 119 20.31 16.65 -6.82
C ARG A 119 21.56 15.97 -7.38
N CYS A 120 21.71 14.66 -7.16
CA CYS A 120 22.84 13.88 -7.67
C CYS A 120 22.69 13.51 -9.15
N LEU A 121 21.47 13.55 -9.68
CA LEU A 121 21.19 13.25 -11.07
C LEU A 121 21.73 14.37 -11.98
N LYS A 122 22.74 14.07 -12.79
CA LYS A 122 23.25 15.03 -13.78
C LYS A 122 22.23 15.22 -14.90
N GLN A 123 21.64 16.39 -14.98
CA GLN A 123 20.62 16.75 -15.99
C GLN A 123 21.18 17.60 -17.14
N ASP A 124 22.43 18.04 -17.04
CA ASP A 124 23.01 19.08 -17.90
C ASP A 124 23.03 18.71 -19.41
N ASP A 125 23.07 17.40 -19.71
CA ASP A 125 23.10 16.88 -21.09
C ASP A 125 21.71 16.47 -21.63
N LEU A 126 20.65 16.58 -20.83
CA LEU A 126 19.30 16.19 -21.24
C LEU A 126 18.59 17.31 -22.00
N ARG A 127 17.95 16.94 -23.11
CA ARG A 127 17.03 17.83 -23.81
C ARG A 127 15.83 18.10 -22.90
N MET A 128 15.36 19.34 -22.88
CA MET A 128 14.16 19.74 -22.11
C MET A 128 12.93 18.86 -22.40
N ALA A 129 12.80 18.34 -23.63
CA ALA A 129 11.71 17.46 -24.02
C ALA A 129 11.78 16.05 -23.39
N ASP A 130 12.95 15.64 -22.88
CA ASP A 130 13.17 14.33 -22.26
C ASP A 130 13.04 14.38 -20.72
N LEU A 131 13.13 15.57 -20.12
CA LEU A 131 13.05 15.76 -18.68
C LEU A 131 11.77 15.16 -18.05
N PRO A 132 10.56 15.34 -18.63
CA PRO A 132 9.36 14.71 -18.08
C PRO A 132 9.38 13.17 -18.15
N ARG A 133 10.09 12.59 -19.13
CA ARG A 133 10.23 11.13 -19.28
C ARG A 133 11.16 10.56 -18.22
N LEU A 134 12.27 11.27 -17.97
CA LEU A 134 13.21 10.93 -16.92
C LEU A 134 12.55 11.01 -15.55
N HIS A 135 11.75 12.07 -15.30
CA HIS A 135 10.96 12.19 -14.07
C HIS A 135 10.11 10.96 -13.81
N ARG A 136 9.32 10.56 -14.81
CA ARG A 136 8.45 9.39 -14.70
C ARG A 136 9.22 8.09 -14.46
N LEU A 137 10.37 7.93 -15.12
CA LEU A 137 11.23 6.75 -14.95
C LEU A 137 11.77 6.67 -13.52
N VAL A 138 12.31 7.78 -13.02
CA VAL A 138 12.93 7.86 -11.70
C VAL A 138 11.90 7.67 -10.59
N GLU A 139 10.74 8.34 -10.66
CA GLU A 139 9.62 8.11 -9.74
C GLU A 139 9.26 6.61 -9.67
N THR A 140 9.08 5.97 -10.82
CA THR A 140 8.68 4.56 -10.87
C THR A 140 9.78 3.63 -10.35
N ALA A 141 11.04 3.95 -10.66
CA ALA A 141 12.18 3.19 -10.17
C ALA A 141 12.30 3.29 -8.64
N GLU A 142 12.09 4.48 -8.11
CA GLU A 142 12.11 4.73 -6.68
C GLU A 142 11.00 3.97 -5.94
N ASP A 143 9.75 4.02 -6.44
CA ASP A 143 8.64 3.24 -5.87
C ASP A 143 9.00 1.75 -5.79
N ILE A 144 9.58 1.22 -6.87
CA ILE A 144 10.01 -0.18 -6.94
C ILE A 144 11.13 -0.44 -5.93
N TYR A 145 12.16 0.41 -5.87
CA TYR A 145 13.27 0.26 -4.93
C TYR A 145 12.76 0.25 -3.49
N ILE A 146 12.00 1.27 -3.11
CA ILE A 146 11.50 1.52 -1.77
C ILE A 146 10.70 0.33 -1.26
N GLU A 147 9.74 -0.14 -2.05
CA GLU A 147 8.89 -1.25 -1.63
C GLU A 147 9.66 -2.58 -1.51
N ASN A 148 10.82 -2.71 -2.19
CA ASN A 148 11.70 -3.87 -2.04
C ASN A 148 12.63 -3.78 -0.80
N THR A 149 12.77 -2.61 -0.16
CA THR A 149 13.55 -2.45 1.08
C THR A 149 12.84 -3.03 2.31
N ILE A 150 11.51 -3.15 2.27
CA ILE A 150 10.68 -3.58 3.39
C ILE A 150 10.26 -5.05 3.26
N ARG A 151 10.28 -5.78 4.39
CA ARG A 151 9.86 -7.18 4.49
C ARG A 151 8.88 -7.41 5.65
N GLY A 152 8.29 -8.60 5.68
CA GLY A 152 7.39 -9.03 6.75
C GLY A 152 6.06 -8.27 6.73
N ASN A 153 5.52 -7.99 7.92
CA ASN A 153 4.16 -7.46 8.08
C ASN A 153 3.97 -6.07 7.42
N LEU A 154 5.01 -5.24 7.39
CA LEU A 154 4.94 -3.93 6.74
C LEU A 154 4.76 -4.05 5.21
N GLY A 155 5.38 -5.07 4.60
CA GLY A 155 5.19 -5.38 3.18
C GLY A 155 3.76 -5.81 2.83
N LEU A 156 3.00 -6.34 3.80
CA LEU A 156 1.60 -6.70 3.60
C LEU A 156 0.69 -5.46 3.51
N TYR A 157 0.99 -4.38 4.25
CA TYR A 157 0.29 -3.10 4.08
C TYR A 157 0.58 -2.45 2.73
N LEU A 158 1.84 -2.48 2.28
CA LEU A 158 2.20 -2.03 0.92
C LEU A 158 1.41 -2.80 -0.14
N ALA A 159 1.31 -4.13 0.00
CA ALA A 159 0.48 -4.94 -0.90
C ALA A 159 -1.02 -4.54 -0.88
N ALA A 160 -1.56 -4.19 0.30
CA ALA A 160 -2.94 -3.70 0.42
C ALA A 160 -3.13 -2.36 -0.31
N ALA A 161 -2.19 -1.42 -0.17
CA ALA A 161 -2.21 -0.15 -0.91
C ALA A 161 -2.14 -0.38 -2.43
N ARG A 162 -1.23 -1.25 -2.91
CA ARG A 162 -1.11 -1.57 -4.34
C ARG A 162 -2.39 -2.09 -4.96
N ALA A 163 -3.15 -2.92 -4.25
CA ALA A 163 -4.42 -3.47 -4.73
C ALA A 163 -5.46 -2.36 -5.05
N ARG A 164 -5.34 -1.18 -4.43
CA ARG A 164 -6.15 0.00 -4.73
C ARG A 164 -5.70 0.67 -6.05
N HIS A 165 -4.39 0.78 -6.28
CA HIS A 165 -3.81 1.43 -7.47
C HIS A 165 -3.87 0.57 -8.74
N LEU A 166 -3.81 -0.77 -8.62
CA LEU A 166 -3.87 -1.69 -9.77
C LEU A 166 -5.22 -1.71 -10.51
N ARG A 167 -6.21 -0.94 -10.06
CA ARG A 167 -7.51 -0.78 -10.74
C ARG A 167 -7.49 0.24 -11.88
N VAL A 168 -6.35 0.89 -12.15
CA VAL A 168 -6.24 1.90 -13.21
C VAL A 168 -6.16 1.24 -14.59
N SER A 169 -7.10 1.60 -15.47
CA SER A 169 -7.14 1.13 -16.85
C SER A 169 -6.01 1.72 -17.69
N PHE A 170 -5.37 0.89 -18.52
CA PHE A 170 -4.39 1.35 -19.50
C PHE A 170 -5.10 2.07 -20.66
N SER A 171 -4.63 3.27 -21.02
CA SER A 171 -5.11 3.96 -22.22
C SER A 171 -4.68 3.22 -23.47
N GLY A 172 -5.54 3.13 -24.49
CA GLY A 172 -5.23 2.44 -25.75
C GLY A 172 -4.16 3.10 -26.64
N ARG A 173 -3.63 4.28 -26.27
CA ARG A 173 -2.55 4.94 -27.00
C ARG A 173 -1.20 4.70 -26.31
N PRO A 174 -0.16 4.27 -27.03
CA PRO A 174 1.16 4.11 -26.45
C PRO A 174 1.73 5.41 -25.88
N SER A 175 2.23 5.37 -24.64
CA SER A 175 2.85 6.52 -23.97
C SER A 175 3.89 6.09 -22.94
N VAL A 176 4.79 7.00 -22.56
CA VAL A 176 5.78 6.75 -21.49
C VAL A 176 5.08 6.49 -20.16
N ASP A 177 4.01 7.23 -19.85
CA ASP A 177 3.22 7.01 -18.63
C ASP A 177 2.60 5.61 -18.60
N ALA A 178 2.05 5.15 -19.73
CA ALA A 178 1.52 3.80 -19.84
C ALA A 178 2.61 2.72 -19.72
N LEU A 179 3.80 2.95 -20.28
CA LEU A 179 4.95 2.06 -20.08
C LEU A 179 5.37 1.98 -18.61
N MET A 180 5.46 3.12 -17.90
CA MET A 180 5.87 3.15 -16.49
C MET A 180 4.83 2.48 -15.58
N LYS A 181 3.53 2.75 -15.80
CA LYS A 181 2.44 2.04 -15.11
C LYS A 181 2.49 0.53 -15.36
N LEU A 182 2.79 0.13 -16.60
CA LEU A 182 2.90 -1.28 -16.96
C LEU A 182 4.11 -1.92 -16.28
N TRP A 183 5.26 -1.25 -16.28
CA TRP A 183 6.47 -1.69 -15.59
C TRP A 183 6.24 -1.91 -14.09
N TRP A 184 5.63 -0.94 -13.41
CA TRP A 184 5.25 -1.08 -12.01
C TRP A 184 4.27 -2.24 -11.78
N ALA A 185 3.25 -2.35 -12.63
CA ALA A 185 2.25 -3.42 -12.52
C ALA A 185 2.85 -4.83 -12.70
N ILE A 186 3.71 -5.06 -13.69
CA ILE A 186 4.34 -6.37 -13.91
C ILE A 186 5.32 -6.74 -12.79
N THR A 187 5.92 -5.74 -12.13
CA THR A 187 6.84 -5.95 -11.01
C THR A 187 6.15 -6.65 -9.84
N TRP A 188 4.89 -6.27 -9.57
CA TRP A 188 4.12 -6.78 -8.43
C TRP A 188 3.05 -7.82 -8.81
N ASN A 189 2.66 -7.88 -10.08
CA ASN A 189 1.67 -8.83 -10.59
C ASN A 189 2.23 -9.65 -11.76
N LYS A 190 2.68 -10.87 -11.45
CA LYS A 190 3.24 -11.82 -12.42
C LYS A 190 2.26 -12.25 -13.52
N ASN A 191 0.95 -12.04 -13.31
CA ASN A 191 -0.10 -12.38 -14.27
C ASN A 191 -0.55 -11.17 -15.10
N CYS A 192 0.11 -10.02 -14.98
CA CYS A 192 -0.22 -8.85 -15.77
C CYS A 192 0.07 -9.14 -17.26
N LYS A 193 -0.97 -9.07 -18.10
CA LYS A 193 -0.83 -9.27 -19.55
C LYS A 193 -0.19 -8.03 -20.17
N ILE A 194 0.87 -8.21 -20.92
CA ILE A 194 1.44 -7.15 -21.77
C ILE A 194 0.41 -6.86 -22.86
N ALA A 195 -0.25 -5.71 -22.75
CA ALA A 195 -1.38 -5.37 -23.61
C ALA A 195 -0.96 -4.98 -25.04
N ASP A 196 0.29 -4.55 -25.22
CA ASP A 196 0.81 -4.02 -26.47
C ASP A 196 2.26 -4.47 -26.69
N GLU A 197 2.52 -5.14 -27.82
CA GLU A 197 3.85 -5.60 -28.22
C GLU A 197 4.87 -4.46 -28.34
N VAL A 198 4.40 -3.23 -28.58
CA VAL A 198 5.22 -2.01 -28.68
C VAL A 198 6.12 -1.81 -27.44
N TYR A 199 5.68 -2.26 -26.26
CA TYR A 199 6.45 -2.09 -25.03
C TYR A 199 7.48 -3.19 -24.77
N THR A 200 7.44 -4.30 -25.50
CA THR A 200 8.22 -5.51 -25.18
C THR A 200 9.70 -5.23 -25.02
N LYS A 201 10.31 -4.52 -25.97
CA LYS A 201 11.75 -4.20 -25.93
C LYS A 201 12.10 -3.35 -24.71
N SER A 202 11.31 -2.32 -24.41
CA SER A 202 11.55 -1.44 -23.27
C SER A 202 11.35 -2.17 -21.94
N LEU A 203 10.35 -3.06 -21.84
CA LEU A 203 10.09 -3.85 -20.65
C LEU A 203 11.22 -4.84 -20.33
N VAL A 204 11.93 -5.36 -21.34
CA VAL A 204 13.12 -6.19 -21.11
C VAL A 204 14.20 -5.39 -20.38
N VAL A 205 14.51 -4.18 -20.86
CA VAL A 205 15.50 -3.30 -20.22
C VAL A 205 15.05 -2.89 -18.81
N LEU A 206 13.78 -2.54 -18.64
CA LEU A 206 13.23 -2.16 -17.34
C LEU A 206 13.20 -3.32 -16.34
N LYS A 207 13.07 -4.57 -16.81
CA LYS A 207 13.16 -5.75 -15.96
C LYS A 207 14.58 -5.96 -15.43
N GLU A 208 15.59 -5.74 -16.26
CA GLU A 208 17.00 -5.79 -15.81
C GLU A 208 17.26 -4.71 -14.74
N LEU A 209 16.74 -3.49 -14.95
CA LEU A 209 16.79 -2.43 -13.95
C LEU A 209 16.08 -2.83 -12.65
N THR A 210 14.91 -3.47 -12.72
CA THR A 210 14.19 -3.96 -11.53
C THR A 210 15.03 -4.93 -10.70
N GLU A 211 15.73 -5.88 -11.33
CA GLU A 211 16.58 -6.82 -10.58
C GLU A 211 17.75 -6.09 -9.92
N HIS A 212 18.36 -5.12 -10.62
CA HIS A 212 19.40 -4.29 -10.02
C HIS A 212 18.90 -3.48 -8.82
N LEU A 213 17.71 -2.86 -8.91
CA LEU A 213 17.11 -2.13 -7.80
C LEU A 213 16.82 -3.03 -6.59
N LYS A 214 16.42 -4.29 -6.81
CA LYS A 214 16.22 -5.27 -5.74
C LYS A 214 17.54 -5.63 -5.06
N ASP A 215 18.59 -5.85 -5.84
CA ASP A 215 19.92 -6.16 -5.31
C ASP A 215 20.43 -5.02 -4.42
N VAL A 216 20.30 -3.77 -4.88
CA VAL A 216 20.67 -2.58 -4.08
C VAL A 216 19.78 -2.44 -2.84
N ALA A 217 18.47 -2.70 -2.95
CA ALA A 217 17.55 -2.64 -1.81
C ALA A 217 17.91 -3.66 -0.71
N TRP A 218 18.52 -4.77 -1.09
CA TRP A 218 18.93 -5.85 -0.19
C TRP A 218 20.38 -5.78 0.29
N ASP A 219 21.20 -4.90 -0.29
CA ASP A 219 22.57 -4.71 0.15
C ASP A 219 22.59 -4.15 1.58
N GLY A 220 23.40 -4.72 2.48
CA GLY A 220 23.37 -4.41 3.91
C GLY A 220 23.89 -3.00 4.29
N GLY A 221 24.38 -2.23 3.32
CA GLY A 221 24.90 -0.88 3.51
C GLY A 221 23.85 0.12 4.00
N GLY A 222 24.29 1.18 4.68
CA GLY A 222 23.40 2.30 5.06
C GLY A 222 22.87 3.05 3.84
N VAL A 223 21.78 3.82 3.98
CA VAL A 223 21.14 4.55 2.85
C VAL A 223 22.16 5.39 2.05
N THR A 224 23.08 6.08 2.73
CA THR A 224 24.15 6.88 2.12
C THR A 224 25.26 6.10 1.44
N GLN A 225 25.34 4.78 1.66
CA GLN A 225 26.27 3.89 0.96
C GLN A 225 25.63 3.27 -0.29
N ARG A 226 24.29 3.30 -0.38
CA ARG A 226 23.50 2.77 -1.50
C ARG A 226 23.18 3.83 -2.56
N CYS A 227 23.17 5.12 -2.17
CA CYS A 227 22.98 6.29 -3.04
C CYS A 227 24.32 6.91 -3.44
#